data_AF-A0A359E1Z7-F1
#
_entry.id   AF-A0A359E1Z7-F1
#
_cell.length_a   1.000
_cell.length_b   1.000
_cell.length_c   1.000
_cell.angle_alpha   90.00
_cell.angle_beta   90.00
_cell.angle_gamma   90.00
#
_symmetry.space_group_name_H-M   'P 1'
#
loop_
_entity.id
_entity.type
_entity.pdbx_description
1 polymer ?
#
loop_
_entity_poly.entity_id
_entity_poly.type
_entity_poly.pdbx_seq_one_letter_code
_entity_poly.pdbx_strand_id
1 'polypeptide(L)'
;FVAYCFAAVEGYSAFGEYEGNGATGYPNADGPLVVTGFRPAFILVKSKTSAEHWALWDTSRDAFNYADNIIRPNEPNDQLSNYSTGEVDILSNGFKLRGNWGATNASGQTYIYLCFAEHPFKNSRAR
;
A
#
# COMPACT_ATOMS: atom_id res chain seq x y z
N PHE A 1 10.01 -19.31 -7.72
CA PHE A 1 10.22 -17.88 -7.44
C PHE A 1 9.54 -17.06 -8.54
N VAL A 2 9.03 -15.87 -8.20
CA VAL A 2 8.37 -14.95 -9.13
C VAL A 2 9.02 -13.57 -8.94
N ALA A 3 9.23 -12.84 -10.04
CA ALA A 3 9.74 -11.47 -10.03
C ALA A 3 8.74 -10.53 -10.69
N TYR A 4 8.48 -9.39 -10.03
CA TYR A 4 7.65 -8.30 -10.56
C TYR A 4 8.56 -7.18 -11.03
N CYS A 5 8.75 -7.05 -12.34
CA CYS A 5 9.68 -6.10 -12.94
C CYS A 5 8.92 -5.07 -13.78
N PHE A 6 8.89 -3.82 -13.30
CA PHE A 6 8.19 -2.71 -13.95
C PHE A 6 9.06 -1.45 -13.94
N ALA A 7 8.85 -0.58 -14.91
CA ALA A 7 9.49 0.74 -14.95
C ALA A 7 8.60 1.78 -14.28
N ALA A 8 9.21 2.72 -13.53
CA ALA A 8 8.54 3.90 -13.00
C ALA A 8 8.12 4.81 -14.14
N VAL A 9 6.83 5.14 -14.18
CA VAL A 9 6.26 6.09 -15.13
C VAL A 9 5.49 7.12 -14.33
N GLU A 10 5.97 8.37 -14.37
CA GLU A 10 5.38 9.47 -13.61
C GLU A 10 3.86 9.58 -13.85
N GLY A 11 3.10 9.59 -12.76
CA GLY A 11 1.64 9.62 -12.79
C GLY A 11 0.95 8.29 -13.11
N TYR A 12 1.68 7.20 -13.36
CA TYR A 12 1.13 5.87 -13.68
C TYR A 12 1.58 4.80 -12.68
N SER A 13 2.86 4.77 -12.35
CA SER A 13 3.45 3.75 -11.49
C SER A 13 4.57 4.33 -10.63
N ALA A 14 4.63 3.89 -9.38
CA ALA A 14 5.65 4.28 -8.42
C ALA A 14 6.15 3.05 -7.66
N PHE A 15 7.46 3.01 -7.42
CA PHE A 15 8.13 1.93 -6.71
C PHE A 15 9.20 2.56 -5.82
N GLY A 16 9.41 1.97 -4.65
CA GLY A 16 10.39 2.48 -3.72
C GLY A 16 10.36 1.73 -2.41
N GLU A 17 10.92 2.36 -1.38
CA GLU A 17 11.01 1.79 -0.04
C GLU A 17 10.54 2.79 1.00
N TYR A 18 10.12 2.29 2.16
CA TYR A 18 9.85 3.09 3.36
C TYR A 18 10.22 2.31 4.63
N GLU A 19 10.45 3.04 5.71
CA GLU A 19 10.73 2.48 7.03
C GLU A 19 9.44 2.43 7.86
N GLY A 20 9.12 1.24 8.39
CA GLY A 20 8.01 1.08 9.32
C GLY A 20 8.32 1.68 10.69
N ASN A 21 7.30 2.24 11.35
CA ASN A 21 7.45 2.90 12.65
C ASN A 21 6.58 2.28 13.76
N GLY A 22 5.74 1.28 13.44
CA GLY A 22 4.88 0.61 14.42
C GLY A 22 3.67 1.42 14.91
N ALA A 23 3.39 2.60 14.32
CA ALA A 23 2.24 3.40 14.71
C ALA A 23 0.92 2.68 14.40
N THR A 24 -0.04 2.79 15.32
CA THR A 24 -1.37 2.16 15.22
C THR A 24 -2.41 2.99 15.96
N GLY A 25 -3.70 2.70 15.71
CA GLY A 25 -4.85 3.39 16.31
C GLY A 25 -5.52 4.38 15.36
N TYR A 26 -6.30 3.88 14.40
CA TYR A 26 -7.11 4.69 13.51
C TYR A 26 -8.08 5.62 14.28
N PRO A 27 -8.34 6.86 13.83
CA PRO A 27 -7.73 7.55 12.67
C PRO A 27 -6.41 8.28 12.99
N ASN A 28 -5.94 8.20 14.25
CA ASN A 28 -4.86 9.04 14.77
C ASN A 28 -3.45 8.44 14.58
N ALA A 29 -3.36 7.19 14.11
CA ALA A 29 -2.09 6.53 13.83
C ALA A 29 -1.23 7.33 12.85
N ASP A 30 -0.03 7.73 13.28
CA ASP A 30 0.92 8.48 12.46
C ASP A 30 1.95 7.54 11.82
N GLY A 31 1.46 6.58 11.04
CA GLY A 31 2.30 5.68 10.26
C GLY A 31 2.94 6.37 9.06
N PRO A 32 3.88 5.70 8.36
CA PRO A 32 4.54 6.24 7.19
C PRO A 32 3.54 6.70 6.12
N LEU A 33 3.78 7.90 5.60
CA LEU A 33 3.12 8.42 4.40
C LEU A 33 4.05 8.20 3.21
N VAL A 34 3.61 7.39 2.25
CA VAL A 34 4.33 7.18 0.99
C VAL A 34 3.68 8.05 -0.08
N VAL A 35 4.46 8.98 -0.64
CA VAL A 35 4.00 9.90 -1.68
C VAL A 35 4.35 9.32 -3.05
N THR A 36 3.33 9.03 -3.86
CA THR A 36 3.49 8.46 -5.21
C THR A 36 3.21 9.48 -6.32
N GLY A 37 2.60 10.63 -5.97
CA GLY A 37 2.21 11.67 -6.93
C GLY A 37 0.88 11.40 -7.66
N PHE A 38 0.15 10.36 -7.25
CA PHE A 38 -1.18 10.02 -7.78
C PHE A 38 -1.99 9.25 -6.73
N ARG A 39 -3.31 9.11 -6.92
CA ARG A 39 -4.14 8.19 -6.11
C ARG A 39 -3.87 6.74 -6.55
N PRO A 40 -3.26 5.88 -5.71
CA PRO A 40 -3.03 4.49 -6.10
C PRO A 40 -4.37 3.73 -6.16
N ALA A 41 -4.62 2.99 -7.24
CA ALA A 41 -5.69 1.99 -7.29
C ALA A 41 -5.21 0.61 -6.85
N PHE A 42 -3.91 0.37 -6.88
CA PHE A 42 -3.27 -0.89 -6.54
C PHE A 42 -2.02 -0.59 -5.73
N ILE A 43 -1.92 -1.20 -4.55
CA ILE A 43 -0.78 -1.07 -3.63
C ILE A 43 -0.36 -2.47 -3.23
N LEU A 44 0.90 -2.82 -3.51
CA LEU A 44 1.51 -4.07 -3.09
C LEU A 44 2.75 -3.77 -2.26
N VAL A 45 2.82 -4.34 -1.06
CA VAL A 45 3.90 -4.15 -0.10
C VAL A 45 4.54 -5.49 0.26
N LYS A 46 5.86 -5.46 0.47
CA LYS A 46 6.59 -6.60 1.02
C LYS A 46 7.70 -6.11 1.97
N SER A 47 7.83 -6.77 3.12
CA SER A 47 9.00 -6.57 3.98
C SER A 47 10.27 -7.03 3.26
N LYS A 48 11.26 -6.14 3.20
CA LYS A 48 12.61 -6.37 2.68
C LYS A 48 13.52 -6.99 3.75
N THR A 49 13.27 -6.68 5.02
CA THR A 49 14.11 -7.05 6.17
C THR A 49 13.56 -8.21 7.01
N SER A 50 12.29 -8.59 6.82
CA SER A 50 11.66 -9.72 7.51
C SER A 50 10.96 -10.70 6.56
N ALA A 51 10.87 -11.96 6.99
CA ALA A 51 10.16 -13.03 6.30
C ALA A 51 8.64 -12.97 6.54
N GLU A 52 8.02 -11.88 6.09
CA GLU A 52 6.57 -11.66 6.18
C GLU A 52 5.84 -11.95 4.86
N HIS A 53 4.52 -12.10 4.91
CA HIS A 53 3.68 -12.21 3.73
C HIS A 53 3.69 -10.91 2.88
N TRP A 54 3.23 -10.99 1.64
CA TRP A 54 2.92 -9.80 0.83
C TRP A 54 1.56 -9.24 1.26
N ALA A 55 1.36 -7.94 1.09
CA ALA A 55 0.12 -7.26 1.42
C ALA A 55 -0.37 -6.44 0.22
N LEU A 56 -1.60 -6.68 -0.24
CA LEU A 56 -2.19 -6.03 -1.39
C LEU A 56 -3.52 -5.38 -1.04
N TRP A 57 -3.62 -4.09 -1.31
CA TRP A 57 -4.87 -3.32 -1.28
C TRP A 57 -5.21 -2.83 -2.68
N ASP A 58 -6.51 -2.72 -2.95
CA ASP A 58 -7.00 -2.07 -4.16
C ASP A 58 -8.33 -1.35 -3.92
N THR A 59 -8.57 -0.34 -4.75
CA THR A 59 -9.76 0.51 -4.63
C THR A 59 -11.03 -0.12 -5.20
N SER A 60 -10.93 -1.30 -5.85
CA SER A 60 -12.11 -2.01 -6.35
C SER A 60 -12.85 -2.74 -5.23
N ARG A 61 -12.11 -3.20 -4.21
CA ARG A 61 -12.64 -3.83 -3.00
C ARG A 61 -12.91 -2.80 -1.89
N ASP A 62 -12.03 -1.80 -1.77
CA ASP A 62 -12.17 -0.70 -0.81
C ASP A 62 -12.26 0.65 -1.51
N ALA A 63 -13.48 1.06 -1.85
CA ALA A 63 -13.71 2.33 -2.56
C ALA A 63 -13.40 3.58 -1.70
N PHE A 64 -13.42 3.44 -0.38
CA PHE A 64 -13.30 4.53 0.59
C PHE A 64 -12.24 4.21 1.65
N ASN A 65 -11.74 5.26 2.30
CA ASN A 65 -10.84 5.10 3.43
C ASN A 65 -11.62 4.83 4.73
N TYR A 66 -11.03 4.10 5.67
CA TYR A 66 -9.78 3.35 5.51
C TYR A 66 -10.01 2.05 4.73
N ALA A 67 -8.99 1.58 4.01
CA ALA A 67 -9.00 0.28 3.34
C ALA A 67 -8.40 -0.78 4.27
N ASP A 68 -9.09 -1.91 4.43
CA ASP A 68 -8.70 -3.01 5.32
C ASP A 68 -8.94 -4.40 4.73
N ASN A 69 -9.37 -4.48 3.46
CA ASN A 69 -9.45 -5.72 2.70
C ASN A 69 -8.11 -6.03 2.03
N ILE A 70 -7.38 -7.00 2.57
CA ILE A 70 -6.01 -7.33 2.17
C ILE A 70 -6.00 -8.65 1.41
N ILE A 71 -5.28 -8.70 0.30
CA ILE A 71 -4.86 -9.96 -0.33
C ILE A 71 -3.40 -10.23 0.04
N ARG A 72 -3.12 -11.47 0.45
CA ARG A 72 -1.78 -12.03 0.63
C ARG A 72 -1.50 -12.95 -0.55
N PRO A 73 -1.00 -12.42 -1.68
CA PRO A 73 -0.91 -13.16 -2.95
C PRO A 73 0.05 -14.37 -2.92
N ASN A 74 0.78 -14.54 -1.82
CA ASN A 74 1.68 -15.66 -1.58
C ASN A 74 1.10 -16.74 -0.63
N GLU A 75 -0.16 -16.63 -0.23
CA GLU A 75 -0.84 -17.57 0.68
C GLU A 75 -2.05 -18.25 0.01
N PRO A 76 -2.45 -19.46 0.44
CA PRO A 76 -3.64 -20.15 -0.07
C PRO A 76 -4.97 -19.62 0.52
N ASN A 77 -4.92 -19.01 1.72
CA ASN A 77 -6.05 -18.28 2.34
C ASN A 77 -5.74 -16.77 2.26
N ASP A 78 -5.78 -16.25 1.04
CA ASP A 78 -5.16 -14.99 0.65
C ASP A 78 -5.95 -13.75 1.07
N GLN A 79 -7.28 -13.79 1.07
CA GLN A 79 -8.12 -12.65 1.44
C GLN A 79 -8.39 -12.55 2.94
N LEU A 80 -8.06 -11.38 3.50
CA LEU A 80 -8.45 -10.94 4.83
C LEU A 80 -9.40 -9.76 4.69
N SER A 81 -10.51 -9.76 5.42
CA SER A 81 -11.48 -8.66 5.46
C SER A 81 -11.59 -8.10 6.87
N ASN A 82 -11.84 -6.80 6.99
CA ASN A 82 -11.91 -6.10 8.28
C ASN A 82 -10.61 -6.25 9.10
N TYR A 83 -9.45 -6.24 8.45
CA TYR A 83 -8.17 -6.52 9.11
C TYR A 83 -7.56 -5.25 9.72
N SER A 84 -8.00 -4.90 10.92
CA SER A 84 -7.68 -3.63 11.59
C SER A 84 -6.19 -3.35 11.85
N THR A 85 -5.30 -4.35 11.74
CA THR A 85 -3.84 -4.10 11.87
C THR A 85 -3.18 -3.75 10.53
N GLY A 86 -3.86 -3.91 9.41
CA GLY A 86 -3.38 -3.59 8.06
C GLY A 86 -4.22 -2.48 7.40
N GLU A 87 -4.78 -1.58 8.20
CA GLU A 87 -5.52 -0.42 7.71
C GLU A 87 -4.59 0.54 6.96
N VAL A 88 -5.03 1.02 5.80
CA VAL A 88 -4.34 2.02 4.99
C VAL A 88 -5.31 3.09 4.53
N ASP A 89 -4.88 4.36 4.58
CA ASP A 89 -5.56 5.41 3.84
C ASP A 89 -4.97 5.52 2.44
N ILE A 90 -5.79 5.35 1.42
CA ILE A 90 -5.47 5.60 0.02
C ILE A 90 -5.81 7.06 -0.29
N LEU A 91 -4.78 7.89 -0.43
CA LEU A 91 -4.87 9.34 -0.55
C LEU A 91 -4.73 9.79 -2.00
N SER A 92 -5.05 11.05 -2.29
CA SER A 92 -4.96 11.61 -3.65
C SER A 92 -3.54 11.65 -4.22
N ASN A 93 -2.52 11.55 -3.37
CA ASN A 93 -1.10 11.65 -3.73
C ASN A 93 -0.25 10.46 -3.27
N GLY A 94 -0.87 9.39 -2.75
CA GLY A 94 -0.15 8.26 -2.18
C GLY A 94 -0.98 7.43 -1.22
N PHE A 95 -0.33 6.87 -0.21
CA PHE A 95 -1.00 6.09 0.83
C PHE A 95 -0.34 6.28 2.20
N LYS A 96 -1.13 6.18 3.26
CA LYS A 96 -0.66 6.28 4.65
C LYS A 96 -1.03 5.04 5.43
N LEU A 97 -0.05 4.39 6.04
CA LEU A 97 -0.31 3.25 6.90
C LEU A 97 -0.95 3.70 8.21
N ARG A 98 -2.02 3.02 8.60
CA ARG A 98 -2.77 3.29 9.84
C ARG A 98 -2.69 2.14 10.83
N GLY A 99 -2.37 0.94 10.35
CA GLY A 99 -2.05 -0.21 11.17
C GLY A 99 -0.54 -0.44 11.35
N ASN A 100 -0.19 -1.37 12.25
CA ASN A 100 1.18 -1.76 12.61
C ASN A 100 1.50 -3.22 12.25
N TRP A 101 0.76 -3.82 11.32
CA TRP A 101 0.96 -5.23 10.96
C TRP A 101 2.40 -5.52 10.52
N GLY A 102 2.93 -6.67 10.96
CA GLY A 102 4.30 -7.13 10.69
C GLY A 102 4.70 -7.05 9.21
N ALA A 103 3.77 -7.39 8.31
CA ALA A 103 4.02 -7.37 6.88
C ALA A 103 4.14 -5.98 6.26
N THR A 104 3.80 -4.90 6.98
CA THR A 104 3.62 -3.57 6.38
C THR A 104 4.17 -2.40 7.20
N ASN A 105 4.18 -2.45 8.53
CA ASN A 105 4.57 -1.29 9.37
C ASN A 105 5.12 -1.67 10.75
N ALA A 106 5.87 -2.76 10.87
CA ALA A 106 6.63 -3.03 12.10
C ALA A 106 7.75 -2.00 12.26
N SER A 107 8.01 -1.58 13.50
CA SER A 107 9.03 -0.57 13.80
C SER A 107 10.44 -1.07 13.42
N GLY A 108 11.19 -0.24 12.68
CA GLY A 108 12.56 -0.53 12.28
C GLY A 108 12.71 -1.59 11.18
N GLN A 109 11.62 -1.91 10.47
CA GLN A 109 11.66 -2.77 9.29
C GLN A 109 11.55 -1.94 8.02
N THR A 110 12.34 -2.31 7.00
CA THR A 110 12.25 -1.71 5.68
C THR A 110 11.27 -2.49 4.81
N TYR A 111 10.41 -1.77 4.11
CA TYR A 111 9.41 -2.31 3.20
C TYR A 111 9.63 -1.77 1.81
N ILE A 112 9.43 -2.62 0.80
CA ILE A 112 9.34 -2.20 -0.60
C ILE A 112 7.87 -2.09 -1.00
N TYR A 113 7.56 -1.15 -1.88
CA TYR A 113 6.22 -0.99 -2.42
C TYR A 113 6.22 -0.93 -3.94
N LEU A 114 5.08 -1.33 -4.50
CA LEU A 114 4.73 -1.24 -5.90
C LEU A 114 3.31 -0.69 -6.00
N CYS A 115 3.15 0.43 -6.69
CA CYS A 115 1.87 1.12 -6.84
C CYS A 115 1.55 1.42 -8.29
N PHE A 116 0.25 1.30 -8.64
CA PHE A 116 -0.29 1.76 -9.91
C PHE A 116 -1.44 2.74 -9.69
N ALA A 117 -1.50 3.78 -10.52
CA ALA A 117 -2.50 4.84 -10.45
C ALA A 117 -3.88 4.35 -10.87
N GLU A 118 -4.93 4.86 -10.23
CA GLU A 118 -6.33 4.66 -10.67
C GLU A 118 -6.59 5.32 -12.03
N HIS A 119 -6.13 6.56 -12.16
CA HIS A 119 -6.19 7.33 -13.38
C HIS A 119 -4.88 8.08 -13.56
N PRO A 120 -4.20 7.92 -14.70
CA PRO A 120 -3.01 8.72 -14.97
C PRO A 120 -3.38 10.18 -15.20
N PHE A 121 -2.86 11.08 -14.35
CA PHE A 121 -3.12 12.53 -14.42
C PHE A 121 -2.71 13.16 -15.77
N LYS A 122 -1.94 12.44 -16.61
CA LYS A 122 -1.45 12.93 -17.91
C LYS A 122 -2.56 13.14 -18.96
N ASN A 123 -3.80 12.73 -18.72
CA ASN A 123 -4.93 12.94 -19.64
C ASN A 123 -6.16 13.61 -19.01
N SER A 124 -6.02 14.35 -17.89
CA SER A 124 -7.12 15.23 -17.44
C SER A 124 -7.22 16.42 -18.40
N ARG A 125 -7.86 16.22 -19.55
CA ARG A 125 -8.34 17.32 -20.38
C ARG A 125 -9.41 18.01 -19.55
N ALA A 126 -9.12 19.22 -19.10
CA ALA A 126 -10.11 20.13 -18.54
C ALA A 126 -11.36 20.14 -19.43
N ARG A 127 -12.52 19.88 -18.84
CA ARG A 127 -13.83 20.22 -19.42
C ARG A 127 -14.26 21.58 -18.89
#